data_AF-A0A941AL41-F1
#
_entry.id   AF-A0A941AL41-F1
#
_cell.length_a   1.000
_cell.length_b   1.000
_cell.length_c   1.000
_cell.angle_alpha   90.00
_cell.angle_beta   90.00
_cell.angle_gamma   90.00
#
_symmetry.space_group_name_H-M   'P 1'
#
loop_
_entity.id
_entity.type
_entity.pdbx_description
1 polymer ?
#
loop_
_entity_poly.entity_id
_entity_poly.type
_entity_poly.pdbx_seq_one_letter_code
_entity_poly.pdbx_strand_id
1 'polypeptide(L)'
;MPFINVNGCGARSGCSAVCPVRGPASPGRRGALRRRRFRSAVLGVVSAAVTVAAGVAVGTAAAAAPAAGAYRLVNAASGLCLEVPGGSTSDGVQLDQRGCASVADQTWNLTAQGGGFRLAAAHSGKCAGVKDASTSAGKAVQQESCTGAASQTWQLTLVSGSTYQFVNANGGKCLNVKDSSTAVGALVQQNSCDSVTSKRWTLQSAGSGPSTSPSATPTRTPTATPTPPPSGWPTPNGSQMVTSTIGVSGTFDGGMRRYYAGGDMGDGGQSESQDPIFELSAGATLRNVIIGAPGADGIHCLGTCTLQNVWWEDVGEDAATLMGSSSSQTMTIDGGGARSASDKVFQHNGPGTMYIRNFQVQDFGKLYRACGNCSTSYQRHVVISNVTATSPGKALAGINTNWGDTARFSNITIVNDPSHKISICDKYQGVPKGSEPTKIGSGADGVNCIYSASDITYR
;
A
#
# COMPACT_ATOMS: atom_id res chain seq x y z
N MET A 1 -60.95 -34.80 -37.22
CA MET A 1 -60.43 -35.41 -38.46
C MET A 1 -58.90 -35.49 -38.38
N PRO A 2 -58.21 -36.39 -39.13
CA PRO A 2 -56.81 -36.83 -38.91
C PRO A 2 -55.75 -35.80 -39.40
N PHE A 3 -54.43 -36.01 -39.38
CA PHE A 3 -53.56 -37.22 -39.43
C PHE A 3 -52.41 -37.15 -38.36
N ILE A 4 -51.66 -38.20 -37.93
CA ILE A 4 -51.14 -39.48 -38.51
C ILE A 4 -49.87 -39.26 -39.39
N ASN A 5 -48.70 -39.93 -39.23
CA ASN A 5 -48.34 -41.05 -38.33
C ASN A 5 -46.83 -41.16 -37.92
N VAL A 6 -46.55 -42.20 -37.12
CA VAL A 6 -45.26 -42.67 -36.53
C VAL A 6 -44.16 -43.19 -37.49
N ASN A 7 -42.93 -43.30 -36.95
CA ASN A 7 -42.18 -44.57 -36.84
C ASN A 7 -41.02 -44.47 -35.81
N GLY A 8 -40.60 -45.52 -35.09
CA GLY A 8 -41.12 -46.90 -35.02
C GLY A 8 -40.15 -47.89 -34.35
N CYS A 9 -40.31 -48.13 -33.04
CA CYS A 9 -39.43 -48.89 -32.11
C CYS A 9 -39.19 -50.40 -32.38
N GLY A 10 -38.03 -50.96 -31.93
CA GLY A 10 -37.83 -52.40 -31.60
C GLY A 10 -36.43 -53.00 -31.90
N ALA A 11 -35.91 -54.05 -31.23
CA ALA A 11 -36.34 -54.76 -30.00
C ALA A 11 -35.29 -55.80 -29.47
N ARG A 12 -35.19 -56.01 -28.13
CA ARG A 12 -34.70 -57.23 -27.38
C ARG A 12 -33.21 -57.66 -27.58
N SER A 13 -32.43 -58.29 -26.67
CA SER A 13 -32.51 -58.93 -25.31
C SER A 13 -31.10 -58.78 -24.61
N GLY A 14 -30.73 -59.29 -23.41
CA GLY A 14 -31.37 -60.03 -22.29
C GLY A 14 -30.41 -61.07 -21.63
N CYS A 15 -30.46 -61.24 -20.28
CA CYS A 15 -29.66 -62.18 -19.43
C CYS A 15 -28.11 -61.94 -19.32
N SER A 16 -27.34 -62.37 -18.29
CA SER A 16 -27.61 -62.64 -16.84
C SER A 16 -26.28 -62.86 -16.03
N ALA A 17 -26.34 -62.70 -14.69
CA ALA A 17 -25.54 -63.36 -13.61
C ALA A 17 -24.03 -63.06 -13.25
N VAL A 18 -23.83 -62.61 -11.99
CA VAL A 18 -23.01 -63.20 -10.88
C VAL A 18 -21.44 -63.28 -10.89
N CYS A 19 -20.81 -62.35 -10.12
CA CYS A 19 -19.77 -62.54 -9.06
C CYS A 19 -18.33 -63.13 -9.29
N PRO A 20 -17.39 -63.01 -8.31
CA PRO A 20 -15.90 -63.00 -8.52
C PRO A 20 -15.10 -64.12 -7.81
N VAL A 21 -13.74 -64.13 -7.90
CA VAL A 21 -12.78 -64.51 -6.81
C VAL A 21 -11.27 -64.22 -7.12
N ARG A 22 -10.41 -64.39 -6.10
CA ARG A 22 -8.95 -64.06 -5.95
C ARG A 22 -7.93 -64.97 -6.68
N GLY A 23 -6.68 -64.48 -6.79
CA GLY A 23 -5.43 -65.25 -6.60
C GLY A 23 -4.75 -65.81 -7.85
N PRO A 24 -3.52 -66.39 -7.78
CA PRO A 24 -2.78 -66.88 -6.60
C PRO A 24 -1.36 -66.26 -6.42
N ALA A 25 -0.40 -67.01 -5.85
CA ALA A 25 0.92 -66.51 -5.40
C ALA A 25 2.12 -67.43 -5.76
N SER A 26 3.32 -67.00 -5.35
CA SER A 26 4.69 -67.52 -5.53
C SER A 26 4.94 -69.04 -5.53
N PRO A 27 6.10 -69.45 -6.07
CA PRO A 27 7.04 -70.22 -5.23
C PRO A 27 8.52 -69.77 -5.37
N GLY A 28 9.38 -70.35 -4.53
CA GLY A 28 10.84 -70.32 -4.67
C GLY A 28 11.52 -71.20 -3.60
N ARG A 29 12.78 -71.65 -3.79
CA ARG A 29 13.63 -72.26 -2.73
C ARG A 29 15.09 -72.59 -3.16
N ARG A 30 16.04 -72.15 -2.31
CA ARG A 30 17.23 -72.86 -1.76
C ARG A 30 18.34 -73.46 -2.66
N GLY A 31 19.59 -73.17 -2.24
CA GLY A 31 20.80 -74.01 -2.42
C GLY A 31 21.95 -73.31 -3.19
N ALA A 32 23.25 -73.50 -2.89
CA ALA A 32 23.91 -74.16 -1.76
C ALA A 32 25.39 -73.66 -1.60
N LEU A 33 26.16 -74.27 -0.69
CA LEU A 33 27.57 -73.96 -0.32
C LEU A 33 28.57 -74.01 -1.53
N ARG A 34 29.85 -73.55 -1.49
CA ARG A 34 30.89 -73.85 -0.46
C ARG A 34 32.28 -73.16 -0.64
N ARG A 35 32.80 -72.54 0.43
CA ARG A 35 34.23 -72.35 0.90
C ARG A 35 35.44 -72.41 -0.09
N ARG A 36 36.35 -71.40 -0.01
CA ARG A 36 37.86 -71.42 0.13
C ARG A 36 38.48 -70.10 -0.40
N ARG A 37 39.71 -69.65 -0.08
CA ARG A 37 40.56 -69.65 1.15
C ARG A 37 41.79 -68.71 0.91
N PHE A 38 42.19 -67.93 1.94
CA PHE A 38 43.54 -67.32 2.17
C PHE A 38 44.12 -66.20 1.26
N ARG A 39 44.68 -65.17 1.94
CA ARG A 39 45.90 -64.33 1.70
C ARG A 39 46.28 -63.92 0.24
N SER A 40 46.73 -62.69 -0.05
CA SER A 40 47.72 -61.87 0.68
C SER A 40 47.50 -60.35 0.50
N ALA A 41 48.29 -59.53 1.21
CA ALA A 41 48.26 -58.06 1.10
C ALA A 41 49.36 -57.51 0.18
N VAL A 42 49.11 -56.34 -0.42
CA VAL A 42 50.11 -55.41 -0.97
C VAL A 42 49.69 -54.00 -0.58
N LEU A 43 50.61 -53.18 -0.06
CA LEU A 43 50.36 -51.75 0.19
C LEU A 43 50.50 -50.96 -1.12
N GLY A 44 49.45 -50.22 -1.49
CA GLY A 44 49.51 -49.18 -2.52
C GLY A 44 49.14 -47.84 -1.89
N VAL A 45 50.13 -47.03 -1.51
CA VAL A 45 49.90 -45.69 -0.95
C VAL A 45 49.54 -44.73 -2.09
N VAL A 46 48.24 -44.54 -2.32
CA VAL A 46 47.74 -43.47 -3.17
C VAL A 46 47.55 -42.23 -2.29
N SER A 47 48.41 -41.24 -2.47
CA SER A 47 48.32 -39.94 -1.77
C SER A 47 47.13 -39.12 -2.27
N ALA A 48 45.93 -39.47 -1.82
CA ALA A 48 44.73 -38.68 -2.03
C ALA A 48 44.89 -37.34 -1.27
N ALA A 49 45.13 -36.26 -2.02
CA ALA A 49 45.17 -34.92 -1.47
C ALA A 49 43.75 -34.51 -1.05
N VAL A 50 43.40 -34.78 0.21
CA VAL A 50 42.13 -34.35 0.80
C VAL A 50 42.18 -32.84 1.00
N THR A 51 41.81 -32.10 -0.04
CA THR A 51 41.43 -30.69 0.09
C THR A 51 40.20 -30.62 0.97
N VAL A 52 40.39 -30.35 2.26
CA VAL A 52 39.31 -30.02 3.19
C VAL A 52 38.77 -28.66 2.76
N ALA A 53 37.83 -28.70 1.81
CA ALA A 53 36.97 -27.57 1.52
C ALA A 53 36.15 -27.32 2.79
N ALA A 54 36.61 -26.37 3.60
CA ALA A 54 35.87 -25.86 4.74
C ALA A 54 34.62 -25.17 4.20
N GLY A 55 33.56 -25.97 4.01
CA GLY A 55 32.27 -25.51 3.54
C GLY A 55 31.72 -24.52 4.54
N VAL A 56 31.93 -23.23 4.28
CA VAL A 56 31.33 -22.15 5.06
C VAL A 56 29.83 -22.30 4.88
N ALA A 57 29.18 -22.89 5.89
CA ALA A 57 27.75 -22.96 5.96
C ALA A 57 27.25 -21.52 6.10
N VAL A 58 26.90 -20.90 4.97
CA VAL A 58 26.25 -19.60 4.91
C VAL A 58 24.87 -19.80 5.49
N GLY A 59 24.78 -19.74 6.82
CA GLY A 59 23.54 -19.81 7.55
C GLY A 59 22.68 -18.65 7.08
N THR A 60 21.67 -18.95 6.26
CA THR A 60 20.63 -17.99 5.89
C THR A 60 20.02 -17.51 7.19
N ALA A 61 20.33 -16.28 7.59
CA ALA A 61 19.81 -15.69 8.81
C ALA A 61 18.28 -15.75 8.72
N ALA A 62 17.68 -16.57 9.59
CA ALA A 62 16.23 -16.72 9.62
C ALA A 62 15.64 -15.32 9.84
N ALA A 63 14.84 -14.86 8.88
CA ALA A 63 14.43 -13.47 8.84
C ALA A 63 13.74 -13.11 10.15
N ALA A 64 14.26 -12.08 10.82
CA ALA A 64 13.86 -11.76 12.18
C ALA A 64 12.35 -11.53 12.25
N ALA A 65 11.68 -12.24 13.15
CA ALA A 65 10.26 -12.02 13.40
C ALA A 65 10.05 -10.54 13.79
N PRO A 66 8.95 -9.91 13.35
CA PRO A 66 8.68 -8.51 13.68
C PRO A 66 8.57 -8.37 15.21
N ALA A 67 9.08 -7.25 15.73
CA ALA A 67 9.03 -6.98 17.15
C ALA A 67 7.57 -6.91 17.66
N ALA A 68 7.37 -7.18 18.96
CA ALA A 68 6.14 -6.77 19.62
C ALA A 68 6.06 -5.24 19.65
N GLY A 69 4.87 -4.68 19.46
CA GLY A 69 4.67 -3.23 19.35
C GLY A 69 3.36 -2.87 18.65
N ALA A 70 3.14 -1.58 18.41
CA ALA A 70 1.95 -1.08 17.72
C ALA A 70 2.22 -0.85 16.23
N TYR A 71 1.31 -1.35 15.38
CA TYR A 71 1.46 -1.33 13.93
C TYR A 71 0.13 -1.03 13.22
N ARG A 72 0.21 -0.38 12.06
CA ARG A 72 -0.82 -0.48 11.01
C ARG A 72 -0.51 -1.70 10.14
N LEU A 73 -1.54 -2.47 9.82
CA LEU A 73 -1.46 -3.55 8.83
C LEU A 73 -2.03 -3.01 7.51
N VAL A 74 -1.14 -2.66 6.58
CA VAL A 74 -1.50 -2.13 5.25
C VAL A 74 -1.64 -3.30 4.27
N ASN A 75 -2.78 -3.46 3.61
CA ASN A 75 -2.99 -4.55 2.66
C ASN A 75 -2.20 -4.31 1.36
N ALA A 76 -1.45 -5.32 0.91
CA ALA A 76 -0.55 -5.21 -0.22
C ALA A 76 -1.24 -5.25 -1.61
N ALA A 77 -2.58 -5.40 -1.68
CA ALA A 77 -3.34 -5.21 -2.92
C ALA A 77 -3.98 -3.83 -3.03
N SER A 78 -4.41 -3.24 -1.92
CA SER A 78 -5.26 -2.03 -1.90
C SER A 78 -4.58 -0.78 -1.33
N GLY A 79 -3.49 -0.92 -0.58
CA GLY A 79 -2.89 0.18 0.17
C GLY A 79 -3.76 0.66 1.36
N LEU A 80 -4.83 -0.07 1.69
CA LEU A 80 -5.76 0.26 2.77
C LEU A 80 -5.38 -0.46 4.07
N CYS A 81 -5.69 0.16 5.20
CA CYS A 81 -5.37 -0.35 6.53
C CYS A 81 -6.49 -1.23 7.09
N LEU A 82 -6.11 -2.30 7.80
CA LEU A 82 -7.01 -3.11 8.61
C LEU A 82 -7.65 -2.26 9.72
N GLU A 83 -8.98 -2.22 9.77
CA GLU A 83 -9.76 -1.39 10.70
C GLU A 83 -10.77 -2.22 11.51
N VAL A 84 -11.11 -1.74 12.71
CA VAL A 84 -12.36 -2.09 13.41
C VAL A 84 -13.42 -1.04 13.05
N PRO A 85 -14.42 -1.36 12.20
CA PRO A 85 -15.33 -0.38 11.60
C PRO A 85 -15.87 0.67 12.59
N GLY A 86 -15.56 1.94 12.28
CA GLY A 86 -16.07 3.11 13.02
C GLY A 86 -15.69 3.14 14.51
N GLY A 87 -14.51 2.63 14.87
CA GLY A 87 -14.01 2.65 16.25
C GLY A 87 -14.84 1.83 17.23
N SER A 88 -15.63 0.85 16.77
CA SER A 88 -16.52 0.10 17.65
C SER A 88 -15.76 -0.66 18.74
N THR A 89 -16.30 -0.70 19.96
CA THR A 89 -15.75 -1.47 21.10
C THR A 89 -16.49 -2.79 21.35
N SER A 90 -17.48 -3.14 20.52
CA SER A 90 -18.28 -4.37 20.64
C SER A 90 -17.53 -5.62 20.17
N ASP A 91 -17.89 -6.78 20.73
CA ASP A 91 -17.48 -8.08 20.18
C ASP A 91 -18.33 -8.45 18.96
N GLY A 92 -17.78 -9.26 18.06
CA GLY A 92 -18.47 -9.75 16.86
C GLY A 92 -18.44 -8.79 15.66
N VAL A 93 -17.78 -7.63 15.79
CA VAL A 93 -17.63 -6.66 14.70
C VAL A 93 -16.62 -7.21 13.70
N GLN A 94 -17.07 -7.62 12.50
CA GLN A 94 -16.17 -8.05 11.42
C GLN A 94 -15.27 -6.87 10.99
N LEU A 95 -13.97 -7.15 10.83
CA LEU A 95 -12.99 -6.15 10.41
C LEU A 95 -13.15 -5.82 8.93
N ASP A 96 -12.78 -4.60 8.54
CA ASP A 96 -12.74 -4.15 7.14
C ASP A 96 -11.38 -3.52 6.77
N GLN A 97 -11.29 -2.96 5.57
CA GLN A 97 -10.18 -2.11 5.17
C GLN A 97 -10.64 -0.68 4.89
N ARG A 98 -9.87 0.31 5.33
CA ARG A 98 -10.15 1.75 5.13
C ARG A 98 -8.89 2.53 4.79
N GLY A 99 -9.05 3.78 4.35
CA GLY A 99 -7.92 4.69 4.12
C GLY A 99 -7.07 4.83 5.39
N CYS A 100 -5.77 4.59 5.27
CA CYS A 100 -4.85 4.59 6.42
C CYS A 100 -4.75 5.96 7.10
N ALA A 101 -4.98 5.99 8.41
CA ALA A 101 -4.87 7.17 9.27
C ALA A 101 -4.11 6.85 10.56
N SER A 102 -3.79 7.87 11.38
CA SER A 102 -3.17 7.69 12.70
C SER A 102 -4.22 7.61 13.80
N VAL A 103 -5.08 6.60 13.69
CA VAL A 103 -6.23 6.35 14.58
C VAL A 103 -6.10 4.99 15.28
N ALA A 104 -6.66 4.88 16.49
CA ALA A 104 -6.41 3.76 17.39
C ALA A 104 -7.16 2.46 17.00
N ASP A 105 -8.21 2.57 16.21
CA ASP A 105 -9.01 1.50 15.61
C ASP A 105 -8.42 0.92 14.30
N GLN A 106 -7.41 1.59 13.73
CA GLN A 106 -6.51 1.05 12.70
C GLN A 106 -5.14 0.63 13.26
N THR A 107 -4.91 0.82 14.56
CA THR A 107 -3.64 0.53 15.24
C THR A 107 -3.73 -0.79 15.99
N TRP A 108 -2.88 -1.75 15.63
CA TRP A 108 -2.88 -3.11 16.14
C TRP A 108 -1.62 -3.37 16.96
N ASN A 109 -1.83 -3.69 18.24
CA ASN A 109 -0.77 -4.10 19.16
C ASN A 109 -0.46 -5.58 18.94
N LEU A 110 0.70 -5.85 18.33
CA LEU A 110 1.27 -7.19 18.22
C LEU A 110 1.89 -7.57 19.57
N THR A 111 1.40 -8.62 20.21
CA THR A 111 2.04 -9.24 21.38
C THR A 111 2.27 -10.72 21.14
N ALA A 112 3.47 -11.23 21.44
CA ALA A 112 3.79 -12.64 21.33
C ALA A 112 2.86 -13.50 22.21
N GLN A 113 2.31 -14.58 21.64
CA GLN A 113 1.33 -15.45 22.27
C GLN A 113 1.28 -16.80 21.53
N GLY A 114 1.30 -17.93 22.25
CA GLY A 114 1.00 -19.25 21.67
C GLY A 114 1.87 -19.69 20.47
N GLY A 115 3.11 -19.23 20.36
CA GLY A 115 3.98 -19.50 19.20
C GLY A 115 3.72 -18.61 17.98
N GLY A 116 2.87 -17.59 18.11
CA GLY A 116 2.65 -16.51 17.14
C GLY A 116 2.43 -15.18 17.88
N PHE A 117 1.51 -14.36 17.37
CA PHE A 117 1.13 -13.07 17.94
C PHE A 117 -0.38 -12.96 18.09
N ARG A 118 -0.87 -12.33 19.17
CA ARG A 118 -2.21 -11.71 19.15
C ARG A 118 -2.12 -10.33 18.48
N LEU A 119 -3.23 -9.91 17.87
CA LEU A 119 -3.41 -8.58 17.29
C LEU A 119 -4.52 -7.88 18.07
N ALA A 120 -4.19 -6.95 18.96
CA ALA A 120 -5.18 -6.23 19.77
C ALA A 120 -5.36 -4.78 19.28
N ALA A 121 -6.58 -4.38 18.89
CA ALA A 121 -6.87 -3.02 18.45
C ALA A 121 -6.66 -2.02 19.61
N ALA A 122 -6.01 -0.89 19.34
CA ALA A 122 -5.47 -0.01 20.38
C ALA A 122 -6.55 0.84 21.09
N HIS A 123 -7.71 1.04 20.47
CA HIS A 123 -8.84 1.77 21.08
C HIS A 123 -9.65 0.92 22.06
N SER A 124 -9.76 -0.39 21.81
CA SER A 124 -10.64 -1.31 22.55
C SER A 124 -9.90 -2.34 23.40
N GLY A 125 -8.62 -2.59 23.11
CA GLY A 125 -7.83 -3.68 23.69
C GLY A 125 -8.23 -5.09 23.22
N LYS A 126 -9.16 -5.20 22.26
CA LYS A 126 -9.76 -6.47 21.81
C LYS A 126 -9.04 -7.08 20.62
N CYS A 127 -9.09 -8.40 20.54
CA CYS A 127 -8.29 -9.20 19.62
C CYS A 127 -8.97 -9.41 18.26
N ALA A 128 -8.19 -9.41 17.17
CA ALA A 128 -8.63 -9.94 15.88
C ALA A 128 -8.70 -11.48 15.95
N GLY A 129 -9.91 -12.02 16.06
CA GLY A 129 -10.18 -13.46 16.10
C GLY A 129 -10.94 -13.94 14.86
N VAL A 130 -10.82 -15.22 14.53
CA VAL A 130 -11.68 -15.85 13.52
C VAL A 130 -13.02 -16.21 14.14
N LYS A 131 -14.11 -15.71 13.54
CA LYS A 131 -15.46 -15.91 14.04
C LYS A 131 -15.79 -17.39 14.27
N ASP A 132 -16.38 -17.65 15.44
CA ASP A 132 -16.79 -18.97 15.94
C ASP A 132 -15.64 -20.00 16.00
N ALA A 133 -14.39 -19.51 16.13
CA ALA A 133 -13.15 -20.27 16.06
C ALA A 133 -13.02 -21.21 14.84
N SER A 134 -13.73 -20.90 13.75
CA SER A 134 -13.86 -21.80 12.60
C SER A 134 -12.54 -21.98 11.84
N THR A 135 -12.32 -23.16 11.24
CA THR A 135 -11.17 -23.43 10.36
C THR A 135 -11.49 -23.30 8.86
N SER A 136 -12.76 -23.02 8.53
CA SER A 136 -13.23 -22.90 7.15
C SER A 136 -12.76 -21.60 6.47
N ALA A 137 -12.44 -21.69 5.18
CA ALA A 137 -12.22 -20.53 4.34
C ALA A 137 -13.48 -19.66 4.21
N GLY A 138 -13.31 -18.36 3.98
CA GLY A 138 -14.41 -17.40 3.85
C GLY A 138 -15.06 -16.97 5.17
N LYS A 139 -14.49 -17.38 6.32
CA LYS A 139 -14.99 -17.02 7.64
C LYS A 139 -14.47 -15.65 8.07
N ALA A 140 -15.37 -14.82 8.59
CA ALA A 140 -15.08 -13.48 9.08
C ALA A 140 -13.93 -13.47 10.10
N VAL A 141 -13.04 -12.48 9.99
CA VAL A 141 -12.17 -12.08 11.09
C VAL A 141 -12.82 -10.87 11.75
N GLN A 142 -12.96 -10.93 13.07
CA GLN A 142 -13.75 -10.01 13.86
C GLN A 142 -12.96 -9.51 15.07
N GLN A 143 -13.37 -8.36 15.61
CA GLN A 143 -13.00 -7.96 16.96
C GLN A 143 -13.74 -8.84 17.98
N GLU A 144 -12.99 -9.42 18.92
CA GLU A 144 -13.54 -10.20 20.03
C GLU A 144 -12.66 -10.10 21.29
N SER A 145 -13.24 -10.35 22.46
CA SER A 145 -12.53 -10.35 23.73
C SER A 145 -11.33 -11.31 23.71
N CYS A 146 -10.15 -10.83 24.12
CA CYS A 146 -8.92 -11.62 24.09
C CYS A 146 -8.97 -12.79 25.09
N THR A 147 -9.08 -14.02 24.59
CA THR A 147 -9.14 -15.27 25.37
C THR A 147 -7.81 -16.02 25.42
N GLY A 148 -6.87 -15.68 24.52
CA GLY A 148 -5.64 -16.45 24.32
C GLY A 148 -5.79 -17.65 23.36
N ALA A 149 -6.98 -17.85 22.77
CA ALA A 149 -7.25 -18.98 21.88
C ALA A 149 -6.38 -18.98 20.60
N ALA A 150 -6.19 -20.16 20.02
CA ALA A 150 -5.49 -20.34 18.74
C ALA A 150 -6.20 -19.59 17.59
N SER A 151 -7.53 -19.43 17.65
CA SER A 151 -8.33 -18.65 16.69
C SER A 151 -8.06 -17.14 16.72
N GLN A 152 -7.45 -16.64 17.79
CA GLN A 152 -7.03 -15.25 17.99
C GLN A 152 -5.51 -15.06 17.85
N THR A 153 -4.79 -16.13 17.48
CA THR A 153 -3.32 -16.17 17.43
C THR A 153 -2.85 -16.35 15.99
N TRP A 154 -1.94 -15.49 15.56
CA TRP A 154 -1.49 -15.35 14.18
C TRP A 154 0.03 -15.60 14.08
N GLN A 155 0.43 -16.60 13.30
CA GLN A 155 1.82 -16.83 12.92
C GLN A 155 2.14 -15.97 11.70
N LEU A 156 3.24 -15.22 11.74
CA LEU A 156 3.62 -14.30 10.67
C LEU A 156 4.70 -14.94 9.79
N THR A 157 4.33 -15.29 8.56
CA THR A 157 5.27 -15.78 7.54
C THR A 157 5.74 -14.59 6.70
N LEU A 158 7.04 -14.31 6.69
CA LEU A 158 7.59 -13.21 5.88
C LEU A 158 7.45 -13.53 4.38
N VAL A 159 7.04 -12.53 3.59
CA VAL A 159 7.06 -12.57 2.12
C VAL A 159 8.28 -11.81 1.61
N SER A 160 8.43 -10.54 2.02
CA SER A 160 9.58 -9.69 1.70
C SER A 160 9.54 -8.40 2.53
N GLY A 161 10.70 -7.84 2.90
CA GLY A 161 10.80 -6.58 3.64
C GLY A 161 10.01 -6.59 4.96
N SER A 162 8.95 -5.77 5.04
CA SER A 162 8.01 -5.73 6.17
C SER A 162 6.63 -6.33 5.84
N THR A 163 6.52 -7.11 4.76
CA THR A 163 5.27 -7.68 4.23
C THR A 163 5.14 -9.14 4.61
N TYR A 164 4.06 -9.48 5.33
CA TYR A 164 3.83 -10.81 5.92
C TYR A 164 2.50 -11.41 5.46
N GLN A 165 2.42 -12.75 5.51
CA GLN A 165 1.17 -13.49 5.60
C GLN A 165 0.86 -13.78 7.07
N PHE A 166 -0.35 -13.44 7.51
CA PHE A 166 -0.82 -13.68 8.88
C PHE A 166 -1.64 -14.97 8.88
N VAL A 167 -1.02 -16.06 9.32
CA VAL A 167 -1.59 -17.42 9.32
C VAL A 167 -2.25 -17.71 10.67
N ASN A 168 -3.54 -18.01 10.68
CA ASN A 168 -4.26 -18.32 11.91
C ASN A 168 -3.81 -19.67 12.50
N ALA A 169 -3.41 -19.68 13.77
CA ALA A 169 -2.83 -20.85 14.43
C ALA A 169 -3.82 -22.02 14.63
N ASN A 170 -5.14 -21.77 14.56
CA ASN A 170 -6.16 -22.82 14.66
C ASN A 170 -6.45 -23.53 13.32
N GLY A 171 -6.38 -22.80 12.20
CA GLY A 171 -6.86 -23.27 10.90
C GLY A 171 -5.85 -23.31 9.75
N GLY A 172 -4.65 -22.76 9.93
CA GLY A 172 -3.65 -22.64 8.86
C GLY A 172 -4.11 -21.75 7.69
N LYS A 173 -4.99 -20.77 7.96
CA LYS A 173 -5.61 -19.89 6.97
C LYS A 173 -5.09 -18.46 7.11
N CYS A 174 -4.93 -17.77 5.99
CA CYS A 174 -4.37 -16.42 5.94
C CYS A 174 -5.43 -15.33 6.05
N LEU A 175 -5.11 -14.27 6.81
CA LEU A 175 -5.86 -13.01 6.87
C LEU A 175 -5.98 -12.40 5.46
N ASN A 176 -7.20 -12.19 4.98
CA ASN A 176 -7.51 -11.90 3.58
C ASN A 176 -8.66 -10.88 3.47
N VAL A 177 -8.51 -9.87 2.60
CA VAL A 177 -9.63 -9.03 2.19
C VAL A 177 -10.54 -9.81 1.25
N LYS A 178 -11.84 -9.83 1.53
CA LYS A 178 -12.84 -10.61 0.80
C LYS A 178 -12.83 -10.26 -0.69
N ASP A 179 -12.93 -11.30 -1.51
CA ASP A 179 -12.93 -11.28 -2.98
C ASP A 179 -11.69 -10.58 -3.62
N SER A 180 -10.64 -10.31 -2.83
CA SER A 180 -9.51 -9.44 -3.19
C SER A 180 -9.90 -8.01 -3.56
N SER A 181 -11.03 -7.52 -3.05
CA SER A 181 -11.51 -6.17 -3.29
C SER A 181 -10.52 -5.10 -2.81
N THR A 182 -10.38 -4.03 -3.57
CA THR A 182 -9.62 -2.82 -3.19
C THR A 182 -10.51 -1.70 -2.64
N ALA A 183 -11.82 -1.93 -2.53
CA ALA A 183 -12.75 -0.93 -2.02
C ALA A 183 -12.59 -0.68 -0.51
N VAL A 184 -12.78 0.57 -0.08
CA VAL A 184 -12.99 0.91 1.33
C VAL A 184 -14.29 0.30 1.83
N GLY A 185 -14.28 -0.28 3.02
CA GLY A 185 -15.40 -1.08 3.54
C GLY A 185 -15.39 -2.55 3.10
N ALA A 186 -14.40 -3.00 2.33
CA ALA A 186 -14.28 -4.41 1.99
C ALA A 186 -13.91 -5.24 3.23
N LEU A 187 -14.77 -6.20 3.55
CA LEU A 187 -14.69 -7.01 4.76
C LEU A 187 -13.49 -7.98 4.74
N VAL A 188 -12.96 -8.28 5.92
CA VAL A 188 -11.80 -9.15 6.13
C VAL A 188 -12.23 -10.52 6.67
N GLN A 189 -11.57 -11.56 6.18
CA GLN A 189 -11.87 -12.97 6.40
C GLN A 189 -10.57 -13.78 6.48
N GLN A 190 -10.66 -15.07 6.84
CA GLN A 190 -9.58 -16.03 6.61
C GLN A 190 -9.79 -16.80 5.29
N ASN A 191 -8.71 -17.13 4.59
CA ASN A 191 -8.76 -17.95 3.37
C ASN A 191 -7.49 -18.79 3.16
N SER A 192 -7.36 -19.51 2.05
CA SER A 192 -6.12 -20.20 1.65
C SER A 192 -4.92 -19.26 1.69
N CYS A 193 -3.79 -19.72 2.22
CA CYS A 193 -2.50 -19.04 2.08
C CYS A 193 -1.92 -19.34 0.70
N ASP A 194 -1.87 -18.33 -0.16
CA ASP A 194 -1.33 -18.40 -1.52
C ASP A 194 -0.78 -17.01 -1.92
N SER A 195 -0.24 -16.88 -3.13
CA SER A 195 0.55 -15.71 -3.55
C SER A 195 -0.26 -14.42 -3.79
N VAL A 196 -1.58 -14.44 -3.63
CA VAL A 196 -2.45 -13.27 -3.91
C VAL A 196 -2.17 -12.13 -2.93
N THR A 197 -1.98 -10.92 -3.47
CA THR A 197 -1.59 -9.72 -2.71
C THR A 197 -2.60 -9.29 -1.65
N SER A 198 -3.90 -9.58 -1.84
CA SER A 198 -4.97 -9.29 -0.86
C SER A 198 -4.88 -10.10 0.44
N LYS A 199 -3.91 -11.03 0.52
CA LYS A 199 -3.60 -11.91 1.66
C LYS A 199 -2.26 -11.57 2.33
N ARG A 200 -1.62 -10.49 1.87
CA ARG A 200 -0.32 -10.02 2.31
C ARG A 200 -0.50 -8.65 2.95
N TRP A 201 0.13 -8.44 4.10
CA TRP A 201 -0.03 -7.24 4.90
C TRP A 201 1.33 -6.69 5.30
N THR A 202 1.59 -5.43 4.96
CA THR A 202 2.79 -4.70 5.32
C THR A 202 2.62 -4.12 6.72
N LEU A 203 3.50 -4.50 7.63
CA LEU A 203 3.60 -3.93 8.97
C LEU A 203 4.30 -2.57 8.91
N GLN A 204 3.52 -1.50 9.02
CA GLN A 204 4.02 -0.15 9.25
C GLN A 204 3.97 0.14 10.75
N SER A 205 5.08 0.50 11.38
CA SER A 205 5.05 0.89 12.80
C SER A 205 4.16 2.11 13.02
N ALA A 206 3.38 2.10 14.09
CA ALA A 206 2.54 3.22 14.53
C ALA A 206 3.23 4.10 15.60
N GLY A 207 4.49 3.80 15.96
CA GLY A 207 5.14 4.29 17.18
C GLY A 207 4.91 3.32 18.35
N SER A 208 5.96 2.98 19.09
CA SER A 208 5.97 1.80 19.95
C SER A 208 5.21 1.96 21.28
N GLY A 209 4.14 1.17 21.46
CA GLY A 209 3.65 0.78 22.78
C GLY A 209 4.63 -0.16 23.52
N PRO A 210 4.55 -0.27 24.86
CA PRO A 210 5.66 -0.74 25.69
C PRO A 210 5.80 -2.27 25.80
N SER A 211 7.04 -2.71 26.05
CA SER A 211 7.37 -4.06 26.54
C SER A 211 7.37 -4.13 28.07
N THR A 212 7.13 -5.31 28.64
CA THR A 212 6.89 -5.51 30.08
C THR A 212 8.16 -5.79 30.88
N SER A 213 8.55 -4.85 31.76
CA SER A 213 9.40 -5.10 32.94
C SER A 213 9.12 -4.04 34.02
N PRO A 214 9.16 -4.34 35.33
CA PRO A 214 8.49 -3.50 36.33
C PRO A 214 9.37 -2.38 36.93
N SER A 215 8.66 -1.31 37.33
CA SER A 215 9.01 -0.42 38.46
C SER A 215 10.29 0.43 38.38
N ALA A 216 10.22 1.52 37.62
CA ALA A 216 10.64 2.85 38.12
C ALA A 216 9.77 3.92 37.45
N THR A 217 9.10 4.78 38.21
CA THR A 217 8.19 5.81 37.68
C THR A 217 8.95 6.93 36.96
N PRO A 218 8.78 7.12 35.64
CA PRO A 218 9.30 8.29 34.94
C PRO A 218 8.21 9.35 34.83
N THR A 219 8.50 10.59 35.22
CA THR A 219 7.57 11.72 35.05
C THR A 219 7.19 11.90 33.57
N ARG A 220 5.91 12.19 33.30
CA ARG A 220 5.34 12.36 31.95
C ARG A 220 6.21 13.28 31.07
N THR A 221 6.91 12.70 30.09
CA THR A 221 7.29 13.44 28.87
C THR A 221 6.01 13.64 28.04
N PRO A 222 5.72 14.85 27.53
CA PRO A 222 4.48 15.11 26.82
C PRO A 222 4.41 14.37 25.47
N THR A 223 3.18 14.04 25.06
CA THR A 223 2.86 13.51 23.74
C THR A 223 3.51 14.36 22.64
N ALA A 224 4.17 13.74 21.68
CA ALA A 224 4.59 14.43 20.46
C ALA A 224 3.35 14.95 19.73
N THR A 225 3.20 16.28 19.71
CA THR A 225 2.22 16.98 18.86
C THR A 225 2.36 16.48 17.42
N PRO A 226 1.28 16.28 16.64
CA PRO A 226 1.42 16.03 15.21
C PRO A 226 2.31 17.12 14.62
N THR A 227 3.40 16.72 13.95
CA THR A 227 4.37 17.67 13.40
C THR A 227 3.62 18.65 12.51
N PRO A 228 3.61 19.96 12.82
CA PRO A 228 2.94 20.92 11.97
C PRO A 228 3.52 20.84 10.55
N PRO A 229 2.71 20.99 9.49
CA PRO A 229 3.27 21.30 8.17
C PRO A 229 4.22 22.49 8.33
N PRO A 230 5.41 22.46 7.69
CA PRO A 230 6.56 23.23 8.12
C PRO A 230 6.26 24.74 8.11
N SER A 231 6.56 25.43 9.21
CA SER A 231 6.26 26.86 9.35
C SER A 231 7.36 27.73 8.71
N GLY A 232 7.05 28.38 7.59
CA GLY A 232 8.00 29.22 6.85
C GLY A 232 8.75 28.45 5.75
N TRP A 233 9.68 29.13 5.09
CA TRP A 233 10.38 28.64 3.89
C TRP A 233 11.86 28.36 4.18
N PRO A 234 12.46 27.28 3.65
CA PRO A 234 13.86 26.95 3.88
C PRO A 234 14.80 27.89 3.13
N THR A 235 15.99 28.11 3.70
CA THR A 235 17.10 28.75 2.97
C THR A 235 17.87 27.70 2.18
N PRO A 236 18.15 27.89 0.87
CA PRO A 236 18.90 26.93 0.10
C PRO A 236 20.36 26.77 0.51
N ASN A 237 20.84 25.52 0.52
CA ASN A 237 22.23 25.14 0.70
C ASN A 237 23.02 25.29 -0.64
N GLY A 238 23.01 26.52 -1.16
CA GLY A 238 23.47 26.86 -2.50
C GLY A 238 22.48 26.50 -3.61
N SER A 239 22.90 26.71 -4.86
CA SER A 239 22.06 26.58 -6.06
C SER A 239 22.76 25.80 -7.19
N GLN A 240 21.97 25.25 -8.10
CA GLN A 240 22.40 24.58 -9.34
C GLN A 240 21.43 24.92 -10.46
N MET A 241 21.96 25.45 -11.57
CA MET A 241 21.21 25.55 -12.82
C MET A 241 21.13 24.16 -13.48
N VAL A 242 20.00 23.83 -14.07
CA VAL A 242 19.73 22.55 -14.74
C VAL A 242 19.39 22.84 -16.20
N THR A 243 20.15 22.24 -17.11
CA THR A 243 20.02 22.43 -18.58
C THR A 243 19.69 21.13 -19.31
N SER A 244 19.41 20.07 -18.56
CA SER A 244 18.86 18.79 -19.02
C SER A 244 18.30 18.04 -17.79
N THR A 245 17.16 17.35 -17.92
CA THR A 245 16.48 16.62 -16.84
C THR A 245 17.42 15.71 -16.02
N ILE A 246 17.28 15.75 -14.69
CA ILE A 246 18.05 14.90 -13.77
C ILE A 246 17.27 13.60 -13.50
N GLY A 247 17.69 12.51 -14.14
CA GLY A 247 17.13 11.18 -13.91
C GLY A 247 17.51 10.59 -12.54
N VAL A 248 16.54 10.03 -11.81
CA VAL A 248 16.70 9.44 -10.47
C VAL A 248 16.04 8.06 -10.41
N SER A 249 16.82 7.03 -10.08
CA SER A 249 16.35 5.63 -9.99
C SER A 249 16.49 4.98 -8.60
N GLY A 250 17.11 5.67 -7.66
CA GLY A 250 17.25 5.25 -6.26
C GLY A 250 16.80 6.36 -5.32
N THR A 251 17.53 6.58 -4.22
CA THR A 251 17.36 7.77 -3.38
C THR A 251 18.34 8.87 -3.81
N PHE A 252 17.83 10.05 -4.16
CA PHE A 252 18.62 11.27 -4.32
C PHE A 252 18.32 12.22 -3.16
N ASP A 253 19.37 12.72 -2.50
CA ASP A 253 19.28 13.68 -1.41
C ASP A 253 19.91 15.00 -1.88
N GLY A 254 19.08 16.03 -2.07
CA GLY A 254 19.52 17.34 -2.54
C GLY A 254 20.23 18.19 -1.48
N GLY A 255 20.28 17.75 -0.21
CA GLY A 255 20.96 18.50 0.86
C GLY A 255 20.42 19.91 1.12
N MET A 256 19.14 20.15 0.77
CA MET A 256 18.46 21.45 0.70
C MET A 256 19.01 22.42 -0.37
N ARG A 257 19.67 21.93 -1.41
CA ARG A 257 20.12 22.75 -2.55
C ARG A 257 18.93 23.18 -3.43
N ARG A 258 19.02 24.40 -4.00
CA ARG A 258 18.10 24.90 -5.04
C ARG A 258 18.49 24.36 -6.42
N TYR A 259 17.52 23.87 -7.19
CA TYR A 259 17.61 23.52 -8.60
C TYR A 259 16.65 24.40 -9.38
N TYR A 260 17.04 24.88 -10.57
CA TYR A 260 16.22 25.75 -11.42
C TYR A 260 16.62 25.58 -12.88
N ALA A 261 15.69 25.78 -13.81
CA ALA A 261 15.93 25.60 -15.24
C ALA A 261 16.90 26.66 -15.82
N GLY A 262 17.54 26.33 -16.93
CA GLY A 262 18.30 27.25 -17.75
C GLY A 262 18.52 26.72 -19.16
N GLY A 263 18.73 27.62 -20.12
CA GLY A 263 18.68 27.26 -21.54
C GLY A 263 17.27 26.85 -21.96
N ASP A 264 17.17 25.89 -22.85
CA ASP A 264 15.90 25.55 -23.54
C ASP A 264 14.91 24.73 -22.70
N MET A 265 15.27 24.29 -21.49
CA MET A 265 14.41 23.47 -20.62
C MET A 265 13.09 24.15 -20.23
N GLY A 266 13.08 25.49 -20.10
CA GLY A 266 11.88 26.22 -19.72
C GLY A 266 12.15 27.64 -19.20
N ASP A 267 11.26 28.57 -19.54
CA ASP A 267 11.24 29.95 -19.06
C ASP A 267 10.41 30.15 -17.78
N GLY A 268 9.72 29.10 -17.30
CA GLY A 268 8.78 29.15 -16.17
C GLY A 268 7.34 29.50 -16.57
N GLY A 269 7.06 29.68 -17.86
CA GLY A 269 5.70 29.84 -18.40
C GLY A 269 4.86 28.57 -18.32
N GLN A 270 3.56 28.70 -18.60
CA GLN A 270 2.57 27.62 -18.59
C GLN A 270 2.53 26.85 -19.93
N SER A 271 3.69 26.35 -20.41
CA SER A 271 3.79 25.69 -21.72
C SER A 271 3.93 24.17 -21.60
N GLU A 272 3.01 23.41 -22.22
CA GLU A 272 2.96 21.92 -22.29
C GLU A 272 4.13 21.27 -23.06
N SER A 273 5.34 21.83 -22.98
CA SER A 273 6.54 21.40 -23.73
C SER A 273 7.86 21.68 -23.01
N GLN A 274 7.82 22.02 -21.72
CA GLN A 274 9.02 22.22 -20.90
C GLN A 274 9.50 20.89 -20.29
N ASP A 275 10.81 20.67 -20.22
CA ASP A 275 11.37 19.45 -19.65
C ASP A 275 11.32 19.51 -18.11
N PRO A 276 11.02 18.40 -17.39
CA PRO A 276 11.06 18.39 -15.94
C PRO A 276 12.49 18.54 -15.41
N ILE A 277 12.66 19.22 -14.27
CA ILE A 277 13.95 19.36 -13.58
C ILE A 277 14.47 17.98 -13.13
N PHE A 278 13.57 17.13 -12.64
CA PHE A 278 13.86 15.77 -12.19
C PHE A 278 12.87 14.76 -12.78
N GLU A 279 13.36 13.61 -13.24
CA GLU A 279 12.54 12.46 -13.64
C GLU A 279 12.84 11.27 -12.72
N LEU A 280 11.81 10.75 -12.05
CA LEU A 280 11.91 9.63 -11.12
C LEU A 280 11.40 8.34 -11.76
N SER A 281 12.25 7.32 -11.86
CA SER A 281 11.80 5.97 -12.23
C SER A 281 10.98 5.34 -11.11
N ALA A 282 10.21 4.29 -11.45
CA ALA A 282 9.47 3.54 -10.43
C ALA A 282 10.41 3.00 -9.33
N GLY A 283 10.06 3.26 -8.07
CA GLY A 283 10.84 2.95 -6.87
C GLY A 283 11.68 4.11 -6.33
N ALA A 284 11.88 5.18 -7.10
CA ALA A 284 12.77 6.28 -6.72
C ALA A 284 12.24 7.16 -5.59
N THR A 285 13.17 7.78 -4.85
CA THR A 285 12.90 8.79 -3.82
C THR A 285 13.75 10.03 -4.05
N LEU A 286 13.13 11.19 -4.16
CA LEU A 286 13.81 12.48 -4.10
C LEU A 286 13.56 13.11 -2.72
N ARG A 287 14.60 13.67 -2.09
CA ARG A 287 14.42 14.37 -0.81
C ARG A 287 15.32 15.57 -0.62
N ASN A 288 14.90 16.48 0.25
CA ASN A 288 15.65 17.69 0.63
C ASN A 288 16.06 18.53 -0.60
N VAL A 289 15.09 18.84 -1.47
CA VAL A 289 15.28 19.59 -2.71
C VAL A 289 14.45 20.86 -2.66
N ILE A 290 15.01 21.95 -3.18
CA ILE A 290 14.25 23.17 -3.48
C ILE A 290 14.27 23.33 -4.99
N ILE A 291 13.10 23.55 -5.59
CA ILE A 291 12.93 24.01 -6.97
C ILE A 291 12.69 25.52 -6.92
N GLY A 292 13.50 26.28 -7.66
CA GLY A 292 13.40 27.73 -7.79
C GLY A 292 12.99 28.14 -9.21
N ALA A 293 12.65 29.41 -9.39
CA ALA A 293 12.36 29.97 -10.71
C ALA A 293 13.60 29.94 -11.63
N PRO A 294 13.48 29.54 -12.91
CA PRO A 294 12.30 28.96 -13.53
C PRO A 294 12.10 27.49 -13.14
N GLY A 295 10.87 27.10 -12.81
CA GLY A 295 10.56 25.73 -12.33
C GLY A 295 10.40 24.66 -13.42
N ALA A 296 10.33 25.06 -14.69
CA ALA A 296 9.97 24.22 -15.84
C ALA A 296 8.71 23.36 -15.59
N ASP A 297 8.63 22.13 -16.11
CA ASP A 297 7.59 21.15 -15.75
C ASP A 297 7.95 20.33 -14.49
N GLY A 298 8.58 21.00 -13.52
CA GLY A 298 8.76 20.51 -12.15
C GLY A 298 9.46 19.17 -12.03
N ILE A 299 8.71 18.15 -11.60
CA ILE A 299 9.22 16.82 -11.24
C ILE A 299 8.29 15.72 -11.75
N HIS A 300 8.79 14.84 -12.62
CA HIS A 300 8.02 13.74 -13.18
C HIS A 300 8.24 12.43 -12.42
N CYS A 301 7.17 11.66 -12.21
CA CYS A 301 7.24 10.29 -11.68
C CYS A 301 6.66 9.28 -12.66
N LEU A 302 7.52 8.41 -13.21
CA LEU A 302 7.17 7.38 -14.21
C LEU A 302 6.44 6.14 -13.61
N GLY A 303 5.94 6.25 -12.39
CA GLY A 303 5.39 5.15 -11.61
C GLY A 303 5.39 5.46 -10.12
N THR A 304 5.56 4.43 -9.27
CA THR A 304 5.63 4.63 -7.83
C THR A 304 6.86 5.47 -7.45
N CYS A 305 6.67 6.57 -6.73
CA CYS A 305 7.77 7.45 -6.31
C CYS A 305 7.50 8.10 -4.95
N THR A 306 8.52 8.69 -4.35
CA THR A 306 8.38 9.46 -3.10
C THR A 306 9.17 10.78 -3.16
N LEU A 307 8.52 11.89 -2.83
CA LEU A 307 9.12 13.21 -2.65
C LEU A 307 9.07 13.55 -1.14
N GLN A 308 10.22 13.66 -0.48
CA GLN A 308 10.28 13.95 0.98
C GLN A 308 10.91 15.32 1.23
N ASN A 309 10.22 16.22 1.94
CA ASN A 309 10.77 17.56 2.23
C ASN A 309 11.26 18.26 0.93
N VAL A 310 10.40 18.28 -0.09
CA VAL A 310 10.66 18.93 -1.39
C VAL A 310 9.84 20.22 -1.48
N TRP A 311 10.46 21.26 -2.02
CA TRP A 311 9.96 22.63 -1.97
C TRP A 311 9.93 23.26 -3.35
N TRP A 312 8.93 24.10 -3.64
CA TRP A 312 8.84 24.89 -4.87
C TRP A 312 8.63 26.35 -4.49
N GLU A 313 9.65 27.17 -4.70
CA GLU A 313 9.65 28.60 -4.43
C GLU A 313 8.89 29.42 -5.48
N ASP A 314 8.69 28.81 -6.64
CA ASP A 314 7.90 29.24 -7.78
C ASP A 314 7.52 27.94 -8.53
N VAL A 315 6.33 27.87 -9.12
CA VAL A 315 5.85 26.67 -9.82
C VAL A 315 5.63 27.05 -11.29
N GLY A 316 6.34 26.34 -12.18
CA GLY A 316 6.19 26.47 -13.63
C GLY A 316 4.87 25.85 -14.10
N GLU A 317 4.90 24.91 -15.04
CA GLU A 317 3.64 24.29 -15.50
C GLU A 317 2.99 23.42 -14.41
N ASP A 318 3.79 22.54 -13.80
CA ASP A 318 3.47 21.75 -12.62
C ASP A 318 4.60 21.81 -11.59
N ALA A 319 4.27 21.55 -10.32
CA ALA A 319 5.27 21.28 -9.30
C ALA A 319 5.74 19.81 -9.42
N ALA A 320 4.80 18.87 -9.53
CA ALA A 320 5.13 17.48 -9.84
C ALA A 320 3.96 16.67 -10.44
N THR A 321 4.31 15.69 -11.28
CA THR A 321 3.36 15.00 -12.18
C THR A 321 3.50 13.47 -12.08
N LEU A 322 2.40 12.78 -11.71
CA LEU A 322 2.34 11.31 -11.68
C LEU A 322 1.93 10.75 -13.06
N MET A 323 2.87 10.10 -13.73
CA MET A 323 2.71 9.41 -15.03
C MET A 323 2.77 7.89 -14.86
N GLY A 324 2.03 7.36 -13.89
CA GLY A 324 1.92 5.92 -13.66
C GLY A 324 1.32 5.15 -14.85
N SER A 325 1.47 3.84 -14.83
CA SER A 325 0.93 2.87 -15.79
C SER A 325 0.07 1.77 -15.13
N SER A 326 -0.05 1.75 -13.80
CA SER A 326 -0.91 0.83 -13.04
C SER A 326 -1.60 1.54 -11.89
N SER A 327 -2.88 1.23 -11.66
CA SER A 327 -3.66 1.72 -10.51
C SER A 327 -3.08 1.33 -9.13
N SER A 328 -2.15 0.37 -9.09
CA SER A 328 -1.40 -0.01 -7.90
C SER A 328 -0.19 0.90 -7.58
N GLN A 329 0.17 1.81 -8.48
CA GLN A 329 1.31 2.71 -8.29
C GLN A 329 0.92 3.95 -7.49
N THR A 330 1.88 4.48 -6.73
CA THR A 330 1.62 5.57 -5.79
C THR A 330 2.69 6.65 -5.81
N MET A 331 2.28 7.92 -5.83
CA MET A 331 3.17 9.06 -5.60
C MET A 331 2.97 9.59 -4.20
N THR A 332 4.01 9.61 -3.37
CA THR A 332 3.94 10.10 -1.99
C THR A 332 4.73 11.39 -1.82
N ILE A 333 4.04 12.50 -1.54
CA ILE A 333 4.63 13.79 -1.14
C ILE A 333 4.53 13.86 0.39
N ASP A 334 5.66 13.97 1.07
CA ASP A 334 5.76 13.91 2.53
C ASP A 334 6.65 15.04 3.08
N GLY A 335 6.01 16.11 3.55
CA GLY A 335 6.70 17.32 3.97
C GLY A 335 7.11 18.23 2.81
N GLY A 336 7.36 19.50 3.13
CA GLY A 336 7.75 20.54 2.16
C GLY A 336 6.63 21.52 1.86
N GLY A 337 6.72 22.23 0.74
CA GLY A 337 5.68 23.17 0.31
C GLY A 337 5.87 23.80 -1.06
N ALA A 338 4.79 24.29 -1.66
CA ALA A 338 4.79 24.92 -3.00
C ALA A 338 4.06 26.28 -3.00
N ARG A 339 4.46 27.19 -3.89
CA ARG A 339 3.81 28.49 -4.06
C ARG A 339 3.83 29.03 -5.48
N SER A 340 2.95 30.00 -5.73
CA SER A 340 2.80 30.74 -7.00
C SER A 340 2.47 29.84 -8.20
N ALA A 341 1.66 28.81 -7.94
CA ALA A 341 1.22 27.85 -8.95
C ALA A 341 -0.03 28.34 -9.68
N SER A 342 0.14 28.91 -10.88
CA SER A 342 -0.92 29.63 -11.60
C SER A 342 -2.18 28.80 -11.89
N ASP A 343 -2.05 27.55 -12.35
CA ASP A 343 -3.18 26.63 -12.51
C ASP A 343 -3.21 25.45 -11.53
N LYS A 344 -2.12 24.69 -11.40
CA LYS A 344 -2.08 23.46 -10.59
C LYS A 344 -0.69 23.22 -9.98
N VAL A 345 -0.64 22.55 -8.83
CA VAL A 345 0.61 22.17 -8.13
C VAL A 345 0.96 20.73 -8.46
N PHE A 346 0.04 19.80 -8.19
CA PHE A 346 0.24 18.37 -8.49
C PHE A 346 -0.73 17.87 -9.55
N GLN A 347 -0.18 17.34 -10.64
CA GLN A 347 -0.93 16.78 -11.75
C GLN A 347 -0.87 15.24 -11.71
N HIS A 348 -1.96 14.59 -12.11
CA HIS A 348 -2.07 13.14 -12.12
C HIS A 348 -2.56 12.68 -13.50
N ASN A 349 -1.62 12.24 -14.33
CA ASN A 349 -1.84 11.84 -15.72
C ASN A 349 -2.11 10.34 -15.85
N GLY A 350 -1.32 9.49 -15.19
CA GLY A 350 -1.53 8.03 -15.15
C GLY A 350 -2.71 7.59 -14.25
N PRO A 351 -3.01 6.28 -14.15
CA PRO A 351 -3.76 5.71 -13.03
C PRO A 351 -2.85 5.60 -11.78
N GLY A 352 -3.46 5.58 -10.60
CA GLY A 352 -2.73 5.38 -9.34
C GLY A 352 -3.38 6.11 -8.15
N THR A 353 -2.61 6.22 -7.06
CA THR A 353 -2.98 7.02 -5.88
C THR A 353 -1.87 8.01 -5.50
N MET A 354 -2.21 9.29 -5.41
CA MET A 354 -1.31 10.32 -4.87
C MET A 354 -1.59 10.55 -3.39
N TYR A 355 -0.55 10.59 -2.56
CA TYR A 355 -0.63 10.93 -1.14
C TYR A 355 0.10 12.25 -0.92
N ILE A 356 -0.60 13.29 -0.47
CA ILE A 356 -0.04 14.60 -0.15
C ILE A 356 -0.14 14.76 1.37
N ARG A 357 0.98 14.82 2.08
CA ARG A 357 0.95 14.96 3.55
C ARG A 357 2.04 15.85 4.13
N ASN A 358 1.74 16.40 5.32
CA ASN A 358 2.66 17.25 6.10
C ASN A 358 3.13 18.50 5.32
N PHE A 359 2.32 18.96 4.36
CA PHE A 359 2.71 19.90 3.30
C PHE A 359 2.09 21.29 3.51
N GLN A 360 2.73 22.35 3.00
CA GLN A 360 2.10 23.68 2.92
C GLN A 360 1.97 24.17 1.48
N VAL A 361 0.90 24.91 1.19
CA VAL A 361 0.70 25.58 -0.09
C VAL A 361 0.21 27.01 0.15
N GLN A 362 0.64 27.96 -0.68
CA GLN A 362 0.18 29.35 -0.67
C GLN A 362 0.15 29.87 -2.11
N ASP A 363 -0.74 30.80 -2.46
CA ASP A 363 -0.81 31.41 -3.80
C ASP A 363 -0.89 30.37 -4.93
N PHE A 364 -2.07 29.73 -5.08
CA PHE A 364 -2.22 28.56 -5.95
C PHE A 364 -3.56 28.48 -6.67
N GLY A 365 -3.56 27.90 -7.88
CA GLY A 365 -4.78 27.45 -8.53
C GLY A 365 -5.34 26.23 -7.82
N LYS A 366 -4.82 25.05 -8.12
CA LYS A 366 -5.26 23.77 -7.57
C LYS A 366 -4.11 23.02 -6.91
N LEU A 367 -4.24 22.59 -5.65
CA LEU A 367 -3.20 21.77 -5.02
C LEU A 367 -3.07 20.40 -5.72
N TYR A 368 -4.19 19.82 -6.18
CA TYR A 368 -4.21 18.59 -6.97
C TYR A 368 -5.20 18.66 -8.14
N ARG A 369 -4.80 18.14 -9.32
CA ARG A 369 -5.69 17.89 -10.45
C ARG A 369 -5.49 16.48 -11.01
N ALA A 370 -6.58 15.71 -11.06
CA ALA A 370 -6.66 14.52 -11.89
C ALA A 370 -6.88 14.94 -13.35
N CYS A 371 -6.00 14.55 -14.29
CA CYS A 371 -6.07 15.00 -15.68
C CYS A 371 -7.43 14.68 -16.32
N GLY A 372 -8.16 15.71 -16.75
CA GLY A 372 -9.57 15.60 -17.16
C GLY A 372 -9.82 15.46 -18.66
N ASN A 373 -8.81 15.72 -19.50
CA ASN A 373 -8.85 15.70 -20.97
C ASN A 373 -7.58 15.02 -21.57
N CYS A 374 -6.95 14.12 -20.80
CA CYS A 374 -5.79 13.35 -21.27
C CYS A 374 -6.14 12.42 -22.44
N SER A 375 -5.12 12.04 -23.23
CA SER A 375 -5.24 11.07 -24.33
C SER A 375 -5.70 9.67 -23.88
N THR A 376 -5.58 9.35 -22.59
CA THR A 376 -6.19 8.17 -21.98
C THR A 376 -6.84 8.56 -20.65
N SER A 377 -8.09 8.16 -20.48
CA SER A 377 -8.86 8.32 -19.25
C SER A 377 -8.51 7.22 -18.26
N TYR A 378 -8.29 7.59 -16.99
CA TYR A 378 -7.99 6.66 -15.91
C TYR A 378 -8.79 7.03 -14.66
N GLN A 379 -9.09 6.03 -13.84
CA GLN A 379 -9.51 6.22 -12.45
C GLN A 379 -8.30 6.62 -11.61
N ARG A 380 -8.41 7.72 -10.86
CA ARG A 380 -7.30 8.32 -10.10
C ARG A 380 -7.72 8.72 -8.70
N HIS A 381 -6.86 8.44 -7.72
CA HIS A 381 -7.14 8.73 -6.32
C HIS A 381 -6.14 9.72 -5.73
N VAL A 382 -6.60 10.52 -4.77
CA VAL A 382 -5.74 11.37 -3.92
C VAL A 382 -6.15 11.30 -2.45
N VAL A 383 -5.15 11.34 -1.57
CA VAL A 383 -5.31 11.44 -0.12
C VAL A 383 -4.49 12.63 0.38
N ILE A 384 -5.16 13.65 0.91
CA ILE A 384 -4.57 14.89 1.40
C ILE A 384 -4.70 14.93 2.93
N SER A 385 -3.58 15.05 3.66
CA SER A 385 -3.59 14.91 5.14
C SER A 385 -2.55 15.77 5.86
N ASN A 386 -2.92 16.46 6.94
CA ASN A 386 -2.02 17.39 7.65
C ASN A 386 -1.42 18.44 6.70
N VAL A 387 -2.29 19.18 6.00
CA VAL A 387 -1.89 20.18 4.98
C VAL A 387 -2.38 21.57 5.38
N THR A 388 -1.50 22.56 5.28
CA THR A 388 -1.85 23.98 5.42
C THR A 388 -1.96 24.63 4.06
N ALA A 389 -3.11 25.23 3.75
CA ALA A 389 -3.35 25.98 2.52
C ALA A 389 -3.63 27.45 2.83
N THR A 390 -2.77 28.36 2.37
CA THR A 390 -2.85 29.79 2.64
C THR A 390 -3.43 30.52 1.42
N SER A 391 -4.43 31.35 1.67
CA SER A 391 -5.05 32.24 0.67
C SER A 391 -4.01 33.21 0.06
N PRO A 392 -4.04 33.49 -1.25
CA PRO A 392 -5.08 33.07 -2.22
C PRO A 392 -4.95 31.62 -2.68
N GLY A 393 -6.10 31.00 -2.95
CA GLY A 393 -6.22 29.65 -3.51
C GLY A 393 -7.52 29.48 -4.30
N LYS A 394 -7.61 28.54 -5.26
CA LYS A 394 -8.89 28.19 -5.93
C LYS A 394 -9.49 26.89 -5.38
N ALA A 395 -8.73 25.78 -5.37
CA ALA A 395 -9.21 24.51 -4.81
C ALA A 395 -8.11 23.55 -4.32
N LEU A 396 -8.39 22.66 -3.37
CA LEU A 396 -7.42 21.66 -2.91
C LEU A 396 -7.36 20.42 -3.82
N ALA A 397 -8.49 19.98 -4.40
CA ALA A 397 -8.50 18.92 -5.41
C ALA A 397 -9.53 19.17 -6.52
N GLY A 398 -9.20 18.80 -7.76
CA GLY A 398 -10.14 18.68 -8.88
C GLY A 398 -10.18 17.25 -9.43
N ILE A 399 -11.30 16.54 -9.25
CA ILE A 399 -11.48 15.11 -9.61
C ILE A 399 -12.58 14.89 -10.66
N ASN A 400 -12.44 13.84 -11.48
CA ASN A 400 -13.37 13.51 -12.57
C ASN A 400 -14.28 12.34 -12.14
N THR A 401 -15.48 12.64 -11.64
CA THR A 401 -16.29 11.64 -10.92
C THR A 401 -16.85 10.54 -11.82
N ASN A 402 -17.07 10.86 -13.10
CA ASN A 402 -17.49 9.93 -14.15
C ASN A 402 -16.44 8.86 -14.51
N TRP A 403 -15.19 9.01 -14.06
CA TRP A 403 -14.14 7.99 -14.15
C TRP A 403 -13.86 7.30 -12.81
N GLY A 404 -14.68 7.58 -11.78
CA GLY A 404 -14.54 7.00 -10.45
C GLY A 404 -13.41 7.60 -9.61
N ASP A 405 -12.89 8.78 -9.98
CA ASP A 405 -11.85 9.46 -9.21
C ASP A 405 -12.31 9.73 -7.77
N THR A 406 -11.39 9.72 -6.79
CA THR A 406 -11.71 10.07 -5.39
C THR A 406 -10.66 10.96 -4.74
N ALA A 407 -11.09 11.94 -3.96
CA ALA A 407 -10.25 12.73 -3.07
C ALA A 407 -10.67 12.56 -1.60
N ARG A 408 -9.71 12.22 -0.75
CA ARG A 408 -9.88 12.06 0.71
C ARG A 408 -9.12 13.15 1.44
N PHE A 409 -9.71 13.76 2.46
CA PHE A 409 -9.08 14.86 3.22
C PHE A 409 -9.15 14.58 4.72
N SER A 410 -8.11 14.98 5.46
CA SER A 410 -8.09 14.94 6.93
C SER A 410 -7.11 15.94 7.51
N ASN A 411 -7.45 16.59 8.64
CA ASN A 411 -6.58 17.57 9.30
C ASN A 411 -6.02 18.63 8.32
N ILE A 412 -6.91 19.30 7.60
CA ILE A 412 -6.59 20.42 6.70
C ILE A 412 -6.71 21.72 7.49
N THR A 413 -5.72 22.59 7.37
CA THR A 413 -5.81 23.98 7.86
C THR A 413 -5.86 24.92 6.65
N ILE A 414 -6.89 25.76 6.56
CA ILE A 414 -7.00 26.84 5.57
C ILE A 414 -6.74 28.16 6.30
N VAL A 415 -5.87 29.01 5.75
CA VAL A 415 -5.37 30.23 6.40
C VAL A 415 -5.66 31.45 5.54
N ASN A 416 -6.09 32.56 6.16
CA ASN A 416 -6.39 33.84 5.50
C ASN A 416 -7.55 33.79 4.46
N ASP A 417 -8.47 32.83 4.60
CA ASP A 417 -9.67 32.73 3.74
C ASP A 417 -10.98 32.92 4.54
N PRO A 418 -11.26 34.13 5.07
CA PRO A 418 -12.44 34.43 5.87
C PRO A 418 -13.75 34.41 5.06
N SER A 419 -13.70 34.08 3.76
CA SER A 419 -14.87 33.93 2.88
C SER A 419 -15.04 32.50 2.36
N HIS A 420 -14.19 31.55 2.80
CA HIS A 420 -14.19 30.14 2.37
C HIS A 420 -14.22 29.98 0.84
N LYS A 421 -13.41 30.77 0.12
CA LYS A 421 -13.30 30.74 -1.36
C LYS A 421 -12.53 29.52 -1.86
N ILE A 422 -11.63 28.96 -1.05
CA ILE A 422 -10.84 27.77 -1.40
C ILE A 422 -11.76 26.54 -1.32
N SER A 423 -12.13 26.00 -2.48
CA SER A 423 -12.93 24.77 -2.53
C SER A 423 -12.10 23.58 -2.06
N ILE A 424 -12.63 22.78 -1.13
CA ILE A 424 -11.93 21.56 -0.67
C ILE A 424 -11.81 20.55 -1.83
N CYS A 425 -12.90 20.33 -2.56
CA CYS A 425 -12.98 19.28 -3.56
C CYS A 425 -13.94 19.69 -4.68
N ASP A 426 -13.40 19.89 -5.88
CA ASP A 426 -14.15 20.21 -7.09
C ASP A 426 -14.36 18.95 -7.94
N LYS A 427 -15.58 18.82 -8.46
CA LYS A 427 -16.06 17.66 -9.21
C LYS A 427 -16.28 18.06 -10.66
N TYR A 428 -15.69 17.29 -11.55
CA TYR A 428 -15.68 17.51 -12.99
C TYR A 428 -16.27 16.33 -13.74
N GLN A 429 -16.84 16.61 -14.91
CA GLN A 429 -17.04 15.63 -15.97
C GLN A 429 -15.74 15.57 -16.79
N GLY A 430 -14.98 14.48 -16.65
CA GLY A 430 -13.84 14.18 -17.52
C GLY A 430 -14.28 13.81 -18.93
N VAL A 431 -13.50 14.20 -19.93
CA VAL A 431 -13.80 14.10 -21.37
C VAL A 431 -12.59 13.55 -22.15
N PRO A 432 -12.76 13.05 -23.39
CA PRO A 432 -11.63 12.72 -24.26
C PRO A 432 -10.77 13.96 -24.60
N LYS A 433 -9.50 13.76 -25.00
CA LYS A 433 -8.63 14.85 -25.47
C LYS A 433 -9.25 15.60 -26.65
N GLY A 434 -9.16 16.93 -26.64
CA GLY A 434 -9.80 17.81 -27.61
C GLY A 434 -11.14 18.42 -27.13
N SER A 435 -11.44 18.36 -25.83
CA SER A 435 -12.56 19.05 -25.20
C SER A 435 -12.22 19.41 -23.76
N GLU A 436 -12.87 20.44 -23.21
CA GLU A 436 -12.58 20.91 -21.84
C GLU A 436 -13.46 20.23 -20.77
N PRO A 437 -12.90 19.84 -19.61
CA PRO A 437 -13.67 19.19 -18.55
C PRO A 437 -14.60 20.18 -17.82
N THR A 438 -15.90 20.00 -17.94
CA THR A 438 -16.89 20.85 -17.26
C THR A 438 -16.92 20.58 -15.75
N LYS A 439 -16.87 21.64 -14.92
CA LYS A 439 -17.14 21.54 -13.47
C LYS A 439 -18.63 21.28 -13.23
N ILE A 440 -18.96 20.18 -12.57
CA ILE A 440 -20.32 19.73 -12.28
C ILE A 440 -20.71 19.87 -10.79
N GLY A 441 -19.76 20.24 -9.92
CA GLY A 441 -20.05 20.57 -8.53
C GLY A 441 -18.81 20.75 -7.67
N SER A 442 -19.05 20.87 -6.36
CA SER A 442 -18.02 20.97 -5.33
C SER A 442 -18.48 20.26 -4.04
N GLY A 443 -17.58 20.14 -3.06
CA GLY A 443 -17.88 19.71 -1.70
C GLY A 443 -18.00 18.20 -1.50
N ALA A 444 -18.06 17.78 -0.23
CA ALA A 444 -18.20 16.37 0.17
C ALA A 444 -19.48 15.72 -0.38
N ASP A 445 -19.39 14.44 -0.70
CA ASP A 445 -20.51 13.54 -1.03
C ASP A 445 -20.36 12.13 -0.44
N GLY A 446 -19.20 11.82 0.16
CA GLY A 446 -18.91 10.51 0.77
C GLY A 446 -18.54 9.41 -0.23
N VAL A 447 -18.54 9.70 -1.54
CA VAL A 447 -18.30 8.72 -2.62
C VAL A 447 -17.06 9.09 -3.43
N ASN A 448 -17.00 10.32 -3.93
CA ASN A 448 -15.89 10.87 -4.70
C ASN A 448 -15.12 11.92 -3.86
N CYS A 449 -15.81 12.86 -3.24
CA CYS A 449 -15.25 13.84 -2.32
C CYS A 449 -15.54 13.42 -0.87
N ILE A 450 -14.50 13.01 -0.14
CA ILE A 450 -14.66 12.28 1.13
C ILE A 450 -13.92 13.01 2.26
N TYR A 451 -14.67 13.80 3.02
CA TYR A 451 -14.23 14.49 4.22
C TYR A 451 -15.44 14.96 5.05
N SER A 452 -15.21 15.29 6.32
CA SER A 452 -16.19 15.89 7.24
C SER A 452 -15.89 17.36 7.52
N ALA A 453 -16.81 18.09 8.14
CA ALA A 453 -16.53 19.46 8.60
C ALA A 453 -15.37 19.51 9.61
N SER A 454 -15.24 18.49 10.47
CA SER A 454 -14.13 18.32 11.43
C SER A 454 -12.77 18.06 10.79
N ASP A 455 -12.70 17.71 9.51
CA ASP A 455 -11.42 17.55 8.79
C ASP A 455 -10.83 18.89 8.33
N ILE A 456 -11.59 19.99 8.38
CA ILE A 456 -11.19 21.30 7.87
C ILE A 456 -11.23 22.36 8.99
N THR A 457 -10.09 22.97 9.29
CA THR A 457 -9.96 24.11 10.21
C THR A 457 -9.66 25.38 9.40
N TYR A 458 -10.45 26.45 9.58
CA TYR A 458 -10.12 27.77 9.04
C TYR A 458 -9.42 28.64 10.10
N ARG A 459 -8.50 29.51 9.68
CA ARG A 459 -7.70 30.42 10.53
C ARG A 459 -7.44 31.76 9.86
#